data_AF-D0LNG1-F1
#
_entry.id   AF-D0LNG1-F1
#
_cell.length_a   1.000
_cell.length_b   1.000
_cell.length_c   1.000
_cell.angle_alpha   90.00
_cell.angle_beta   90.00
_cell.angle_gamma   90.00
#
_symmetry.space_group_name_H-M   'P 1'
#
loop_
_entity.id
_entity.type
_entity.pdbx_description
1 polymer ?
#
loop_
_entity_poly.entity_id
_entity_poly.type
_entity_poly.pdbx_seq_one_letter_code
_entity_poly.pdbx_strand_id
1 'polypeptide(L)'
;MPIRAILSEHIEQECYPCGAIHKVPLTAFAAGVQRGPQVSGQLMQLPACAGCGAVEFLVASSENDAGEVAAGSFSHKHRLLVDALYARMVRAGRHIEDLKPSALRAMEPLPDELAQWFPAGLRLAACPGGAAVSAANTLIVAGKDVAVPHGLRVRNWRDAGVYRFPARNRAGRAVNELILHETCTRDVATTVRVLRKRNLGVQLIVAADGEVTQHGDLAHDRLAHAGGHNGPSVGIEVVNPYYPKNLRDALQWKRVIDAPWAHEKRYVVPTLEQAEATAKLVRLLTGSVAGLSIPRTWRGIRDGKLVMSRLRDGEQRIPGIYAHTYFHHADGAWLVLYAWLRLEAGLPPCVAYEEAIRRGSDVRWTASLAERSAQSVA
;
A
#
# COMPACT_ATOMS: atom_id res chain seq x y z
N MET A 1 7.18 -0.60 8.85
CA MET A 1 6.45 0.58 9.34
C MET A 1 7.34 1.06 10.46
N PRO A 2 8.40 1.84 10.17
CA PRO A 2 9.66 1.42 10.77
C PRO A 2 9.87 1.95 12.18
N ILE A 3 9.07 2.89 12.67
CA ILE A 3 9.13 3.36 14.06
C ILE A 3 7.73 3.62 14.63
N ARG A 4 7.46 3.02 15.78
CA ARG A 4 6.30 3.27 16.65
C ARG A 4 6.61 4.21 17.80
N ALA A 5 7.83 4.19 18.32
CA ALA A 5 8.22 5.05 19.43
C ALA A 5 9.72 5.32 19.43
N ILE A 6 10.11 6.48 19.96
CA ILE A 6 11.49 6.81 20.30
C ILE A 6 11.59 6.84 21.83
N LEU A 7 12.43 5.96 22.38
CA LEU A 7 12.75 5.87 23.79
C LEU A 7 14.18 6.40 24.00
N SER A 8 14.68 6.44 25.24
CA SER A 8 16.00 7.00 25.55
C SER A 8 17.14 6.27 24.83
N GLU A 9 17.12 4.94 24.83
CA GLU A 9 18.22 4.10 24.33
C GLU A 9 17.91 3.35 23.02
N HIS A 10 16.65 3.31 22.62
CA HIS A 10 16.20 2.53 21.46
C HIS A 10 14.95 3.11 20.82
N ILE A 11 14.66 2.65 19.61
CA ILE A 11 13.35 2.80 18.97
C ILE A 11 12.57 1.49 19.10
N GLU A 12 11.24 1.60 19.14
CA GLU A 12 10.37 0.47 18.83
C GLU A 12 10.08 0.49 17.33
N GLN A 13 10.62 -0.47 16.57
CA GLN A 13 10.34 -0.67 15.15
C GLN A 13 9.27 -1.72 14.97
N GLU A 14 8.30 -1.50 14.07
CA GLU A 14 7.43 -2.58 13.58
C GLU A 14 7.88 -2.96 12.16
N CYS A 15 8.49 -4.13 12.06
CA CYS A 15 8.98 -4.64 10.80
C CYS A 15 7.83 -4.78 9.81
N TYR A 16 7.91 -4.11 8.65
CA TYR A 16 6.78 -4.16 7.73
C TYR A 16 6.47 -5.57 7.20
N PRO A 17 7.43 -6.36 6.68
CA PRO A 17 7.06 -7.61 6.02
C PRO A 17 6.50 -8.68 6.96
N CYS A 18 6.95 -8.74 8.22
CA CYS A 18 6.50 -9.76 9.17
C CYS A 18 5.66 -9.23 10.34
N GLY A 19 5.58 -7.92 10.54
CA GLY A 19 4.86 -7.30 11.66
C GLY A 19 5.55 -7.44 13.02
N ALA A 20 6.73 -8.06 13.07
CA ALA A 20 7.46 -8.22 14.33
C ALA A 20 7.87 -6.86 14.90
N ILE A 21 7.66 -6.68 16.20
CA ILE A 21 8.09 -5.49 16.92
C ILE A 21 9.50 -5.75 17.44
N HIS A 22 10.43 -4.89 17.05
CA HIS A 22 11.83 -4.95 17.46
C HIS A 22 12.19 -3.73 18.28
N LYS A 23 12.98 -3.96 19.32
CA LYS A 23 13.70 -2.88 20.01
C LYS A 23 15.03 -2.72 19.29
N VAL A 24 15.19 -1.61 18.57
CA VAL A 24 16.43 -1.32 17.84
C VAL A 24 17.23 -0.28 18.62
N PRO A 25 18.42 -0.63 19.15
CA PRO A 25 19.27 0.32 19.85
C PRO A 25 19.59 1.53 18.97
N LEU A 26 19.62 2.73 19.55
CA LEU A 26 20.05 3.93 18.84
C LEU A 26 21.51 3.86 18.35
N THR A 27 22.28 2.90 18.88
CA THR A 27 23.65 2.62 18.45
C THR A 27 23.75 1.76 17.20
N ALA A 28 22.64 1.16 16.73
CA ALA A 28 22.64 0.19 15.65
C ALA A 28 22.50 0.80 14.24
N PHE A 29 22.31 2.11 14.13
CA PHE A 29 22.15 2.82 12.88
C PHE A 29 22.65 4.27 13.02
N ALA A 30 22.73 4.99 11.89
CA ALA A 30 23.23 6.36 11.83
C ALA A 30 22.41 7.21 10.86
N ALA A 31 22.53 8.54 10.98
CA ALA A 31 22.04 9.49 10.00
C ALA A 31 22.87 9.44 8.72
N GLY A 32 22.19 9.29 7.59
CA GLY A 32 22.79 9.14 6.27
C GLY A 32 22.96 7.69 5.83
N VAL A 33 22.98 7.50 4.52
CA VAL A 33 23.27 6.20 3.88
C VAL A 33 24.23 6.42 2.72
N GLN A 34 25.28 5.61 2.67
CA GLN A 34 26.21 5.56 1.55
C GLN A 34 26.02 4.24 0.79
N ARG A 35 25.87 4.35 -0.54
CA ARG A 35 25.79 3.21 -1.45
C ARG A 35 26.70 3.46 -2.64
N GLY A 36 27.91 2.89 -2.57
CA GLY A 36 28.95 3.18 -3.54
C GLY A 36 29.25 4.69 -3.57
N PRO A 37 29.20 5.36 -4.73
CA PRO A 37 29.49 6.79 -4.84
C PRO A 37 28.32 7.68 -4.38
N GLN A 38 27.13 7.12 -4.13
CA GLN A 38 25.96 7.90 -3.75
C GLN A 38 25.85 8.03 -2.23
N VAL A 39 25.77 9.27 -1.77
CA VAL A 39 25.55 9.62 -0.36
C VAL A 39 24.19 10.29 -0.25
N SER A 40 23.29 9.73 0.56
CA SER A 40 22.01 10.35 0.88
C SER A 40 22.02 10.87 2.31
N GLY A 41 21.84 12.18 2.45
CA GLY A 41 21.80 12.85 3.74
C GLY A 41 20.54 12.57 4.56
N GLN A 42 19.43 12.26 3.90
CA GLN A 42 18.09 12.22 4.52
C GLN A 42 17.68 10.81 4.99
N LEU A 43 18.43 9.79 4.61
CA LEU A 43 18.07 8.40 4.91
C LEU A 43 18.71 7.93 6.21
N MET A 44 17.97 7.13 6.98
CA MET A 44 18.54 6.26 8.03
C MET A 44 18.19 4.81 7.68
N GLN A 45 19.20 3.97 7.50
CA GLN A 45 19.01 2.54 7.27
C GLN A 45 18.87 1.81 8.60
N LEU A 46 17.75 1.11 8.81
CA LEU A 46 17.57 0.27 9.98
C LEU A 46 18.27 -1.09 9.80
N PRO A 47 18.66 -1.77 10.90
CA PRO A 47 19.17 -3.13 10.84
C PRO A 47 18.18 -4.08 10.16
N ALA A 48 18.71 -5.18 9.61
CA ALA A 48 17.88 -6.23 9.05
C ALA A 48 16.96 -6.82 10.15
N CYS A 49 15.69 -7.01 9.81
CA CYS A 49 14.71 -7.62 10.70
C CYS A 49 15.14 -9.04 11.09
N ALA A 50 15.20 -9.32 12.39
CA ALA A 50 15.55 -10.64 12.90
C ALA A 50 14.52 -11.73 12.52
N GLY A 51 13.27 -11.35 12.26
CA GLY A 51 12.20 -12.28 11.89
C GLY A 51 12.16 -12.67 10.42
N CYS A 52 12.47 -11.74 9.50
CA CYS A 52 12.32 -11.99 8.06
C CYS A 52 13.46 -11.46 7.17
N GLY A 53 14.54 -10.94 7.77
CA GLY A 53 15.71 -10.42 7.06
C GLY A 53 15.51 -9.11 6.30
N ALA A 54 14.33 -8.48 6.39
CA ALA A 54 14.04 -7.26 5.65
C ALA A 54 14.81 -6.05 6.18
N VAL A 55 15.38 -5.24 5.28
CA VAL A 55 16.04 -3.97 5.60
C VAL A 55 15.09 -2.83 5.27
N GLU A 56 14.83 -1.94 6.23
CA GLU A 56 13.92 -0.80 6.09
C GLU A 56 14.68 0.53 6.20
N PHE A 57 14.12 1.59 5.62
CA PHE A 57 14.71 2.94 5.60
C PHE A 57 13.72 3.94 6.19
N LEU A 58 14.25 4.92 6.89
CA LEU A 58 13.54 6.11 7.35
C LEU A 58 14.02 7.30 6.54
N VAL A 59 13.10 8.20 6.22
CA VAL A 59 13.38 9.40 5.41
C VAL A 59 13.05 10.63 6.26
N ALA A 60 14.07 11.41 6.61
CA ALA A 60 13.92 12.70 7.28
C ALA A 60 13.55 13.79 6.26
N SER A 61 12.79 14.79 6.71
CA SER A 61 12.31 15.89 5.89
C SER A 61 13.44 16.75 5.33
N SER A 62 13.26 17.25 4.11
CA SER A 62 14.07 18.29 3.49
C SER A 62 13.56 19.71 3.81
N GLU A 63 14.39 20.75 3.61
CA GLU A 63 13.96 22.16 3.80
C GLU A 63 12.92 22.56 2.74
N ASN A 64 12.91 21.84 1.62
CA ASN A 64 11.99 22.04 0.52
C ASN A 64 10.74 21.13 0.63
N ASP A 65 10.61 20.35 1.71
CA ASP A 65 9.47 19.43 1.93
C ASP A 65 8.25 20.13 2.56
N ALA A 66 8.02 21.39 2.19
CA ALA A 66 6.82 22.17 2.53
C ALA A 66 5.56 21.64 1.81
N GLY A 67 5.47 20.33 1.58
CA GLY A 67 4.27 19.67 1.09
C GLY A 67 3.16 19.68 2.14
N GLU A 68 1.94 19.90 1.67
CA GLU A 68 0.67 19.95 2.41
C GLU A 68 0.32 18.61 3.10
N VAL A 69 1.14 18.17 4.05
CA VAL A 69 0.76 17.08 4.94
C VAL A 69 -0.21 17.66 5.96
N ALA A 70 -1.48 17.25 5.89
CA ALA A 70 -2.52 17.73 6.79
C ALA A 70 -2.06 17.65 8.26
N ALA A 71 -2.08 18.79 8.96
CA ALA A 71 -1.63 18.89 10.34
C ALA A 71 -2.37 17.86 11.21
N GLY A 72 -1.62 17.17 12.07
CA GLY A 72 -2.15 16.14 12.97
C GLY A 72 -2.44 14.77 12.33
N SER A 73 -2.32 14.64 11.00
CA SER A 73 -2.39 13.34 10.32
C SER A 73 -1.29 12.38 10.81
N PHE A 74 -1.47 11.08 10.58
CA PHE A 74 -0.43 10.11 10.89
C PHE A 74 0.88 10.42 10.15
N SER A 75 0.81 10.79 8.87
CA SER A 75 1.99 11.16 8.08
C SER A 75 2.70 12.38 8.66
N HIS A 76 1.95 13.38 9.15
CA HIS A 76 2.51 14.53 9.85
C HIS A 76 3.26 14.10 11.11
N LYS A 77 2.61 13.30 11.96
CA LYS A 77 3.20 12.80 13.21
C LYS A 77 4.41 11.91 12.95
N HIS A 78 4.32 10.97 12.01
CA HIS A 78 5.44 10.11 11.66
C HIS A 78 6.64 10.91 11.14
N ARG A 79 6.39 11.94 10.32
CA ARG A 79 7.43 12.87 9.86
C ARG A 79 8.13 13.56 11.04
N LEU A 80 7.35 14.16 11.95
CA LEU A 80 7.89 14.78 13.17
C LEU A 80 8.72 13.79 14.01
N LEU A 81 8.27 12.53 14.10
CA LEU A 81 8.98 11.48 14.83
C LEU A 81 10.32 11.16 14.16
N VAL A 82 10.33 10.96 12.84
CA VAL A 82 11.57 10.67 12.09
C VAL A 82 12.54 11.85 12.14
N ASP A 83 12.05 13.08 12.02
CA ASP A 83 12.87 14.29 12.10
C ASP A 83 13.49 14.46 13.49
N ALA A 84 12.70 14.21 14.55
CA ALA A 84 13.21 14.21 15.92
C ALA A 84 14.28 13.13 16.12
N LEU A 85 14.08 11.92 15.60
CA LEU A 85 15.08 10.86 15.65
C LEU A 85 16.36 11.24 14.91
N TYR A 86 16.22 11.77 13.70
CA TYR A 86 17.34 12.18 12.86
C TYR A 86 18.19 13.24 13.57
N ALA A 87 17.55 14.28 14.11
CA ALA A 87 18.23 15.32 14.87
C ALA A 87 18.94 14.76 16.12
N ARG A 88 18.36 13.77 16.81
CA ARG A 88 19.05 13.06 17.92
C ARG A 88 20.28 12.31 17.45
N MET A 89 20.23 11.63 16.30
CA MET A 89 21.38 10.93 15.74
C MET A 89 22.50 11.91 15.41
N VAL A 90 22.18 13.01 14.74
CA VAL A 90 23.15 14.07 14.40
C VAL A 90 23.78 14.69 15.64
N ARG A 91 22.99 15.10 16.65
CA ARG A 91 23.52 15.68 17.90
C ARG A 91 24.39 14.72 18.70
N ALA A 92 24.13 13.42 18.59
CA ALA A 92 24.96 12.38 19.19
C ALA A 92 26.23 12.06 18.38
N GLY A 93 26.52 12.78 17.29
CA GLY A 93 27.64 12.49 16.39
C GLY A 93 27.48 11.18 15.61
N ARG A 94 26.25 10.64 15.51
CA ARG A 94 25.95 9.38 14.81
C ARG A 94 25.45 9.65 13.40
N HIS A 95 26.38 10.01 12.52
CA HIS A 95 26.13 10.14 11.09
C HIS A 95 27.31 9.54 10.31
N ILE A 96 27.09 9.21 9.05
CA ILE A 96 28.22 8.75 8.21
C ILE A 96 29.23 9.89 7.98
N GLU A 97 30.50 9.55 7.81
CA GLU A 97 31.60 10.52 7.71
C GLU A 97 31.52 11.38 6.44
N ASP A 98 31.05 10.79 5.34
CA ASP A 98 30.96 11.45 4.03
C ASP A 98 29.77 12.44 3.91
N LEU A 99 28.99 12.64 4.98
CA LEU A 99 27.95 13.65 4.99
C LEU A 99 28.55 15.05 5.17
N LYS A 100 28.28 15.94 4.21
CA LYS A 100 28.66 17.35 4.33
C LYS A 100 27.96 17.97 5.55
N PRO A 101 28.65 18.82 6.34
CA PRO A 101 28.05 19.49 7.49
C PRO A 101 26.77 20.28 7.17
N SER A 102 26.70 20.87 5.96
CA SER A 102 25.50 21.58 5.49
C SER A 102 24.28 20.69 5.22
N ALA A 103 24.46 19.37 5.14
CA ALA A 103 23.37 18.41 5.00
C ALA A 103 22.87 17.88 6.36
N LEU A 104 23.61 18.12 7.45
CA LEU A 104 23.25 17.67 8.79
C LEU A 104 22.23 18.61 9.42
N ARG A 105 21.16 18.02 9.94
CA ARG A 105 20.09 18.73 10.64
C ARG A 105 20.08 18.30 12.09
N ALA A 106 20.64 19.15 12.95
CA ALA A 106 20.65 18.93 14.39
C ALA A 106 19.40 19.53 15.09
N MET A 107 18.62 20.34 14.37
CA MET A 107 17.44 20.98 14.92
C MET A 107 16.28 19.99 14.96
N GLU A 108 15.83 19.63 16.17
CA GLU A 108 14.58 18.90 16.35
C GLU A 108 13.39 19.79 15.98
N PRO A 109 12.23 19.18 15.65
CA PRO A 109 10.96 19.90 15.64
C PRO A 109 10.75 20.63 16.97
N LEU A 110 10.02 21.76 16.92
CA LEU A 110 9.86 22.63 18.08
C LEU A 110 9.25 21.85 19.26
N PRO A 111 9.73 22.06 20.50
CA PRO A 111 9.22 21.34 21.67
C PRO A 111 7.70 21.45 21.83
N ASP A 112 7.13 22.62 21.56
CA ASP A 112 5.68 22.86 21.64
C ASP A 112 4.91 22.07 20.57
N GLU A 113 5.46 21.94 19.37
CA GLU A 113 4.88 21.14 18.30
C GLU A 113 4.92 19.64 18.65
N LEU A 114 6.05 19.16 19.18
CA LEU A 114 6.14 17.78 19.66
C LEU A 114 5.16 17.54 20.81
N ALA A 115 5.06 18.44 21.78
CA ALA A 115 4.14 18.32 22.91
C ALA A 115 2.66 18.30 22.46
N GLN A 116 2.31 19.13 21.47
CA GLN A 116 0.97 19.17 20.89
C GLN A 116 0.54 17.83 20.30
N TRP A 117 1.43 17.15 19.59
CA TRP A 117 1.10 15.94 18.85
C TRP A 117 1.45 14.63 19.57
N PHE A 118 2.33 14.70 20.57
CA PHE A 118 2.86 13.59 21.35
C PHE A 118 2.78 13.85 22.86
N PRO A 119 1.59 14.11 23.43
CA PRO A 119 1.43 14.45 24.85
C PRO A 119 1.85 13.33 25.80
N ALA A 120 1.89 12.08 25.32
CA ALA A 120 2.32 10.89 26.08
C ALA A 120 3.74 10.42 25.70
N GLY A 121 4.58 11.35 25.23
CA GLY A 121 5.91 11.05 24.70
C GLY A 121 5.89 10.67 23.23
N LEU A 122 7.09 10.59 22.63
CA LEU A 122 7.34 10.36 21.20
C LEU A 122 6.93 8.95 20.74
N ARG A 123 5.62 8.69 20.73
CA ARG A 123 5.00 7.42 20.35
C ARG A 123 3.84 7.69 19.40
N LEU A 124 3.84 6.98 18.28
CA LEU A 124 2.69 6.88 17.40
C LEU A 124 1.73 5.85 17.96
N ALA A 125 0.44 6.18 17.96
CA ALA A 125 -0.59 5.16 18.02
C ALA A 125 -0.34 4.16 16.89
N ALA A 126 -0.63 2.87 17.12
CA ALA A 126 -0.64 1.91 16.03
C ALA A 126 -1.49 2.50 14.90
N CYS A 127 -0.99 2.40 13.67
CA CYS A 127 -1.85 2.70 12.53
C CYS A 127 -3.11 1.82 12.70
N PRO A 128 -4.32 2.38 12.66
CA PRO A 128 -5.53 1.56 12.77
C PRO A 128 -5.43 0.42 11.73
N GLY A 129 -5.53 -0.83 12.18
CA GLY A 129 -5.32 -1.99 11.32
C GLY A 129 -4.86 -3.28 12.00
N GLY A 130 -4.36 -3.22 13.23
CA GLY A 130 -3.86 -4.41 13.96
C GLY A 130 -4.72 -4.81 15.16
N ALA A 131 -5.95 -5.29 14.93
CA ALA A 131 -6.66 -6.07 15.94
C ALA A 131 -6.28 -7.56 15.80
N ALA A 132 -5.88 -8.20 16.90
CA ALA A 132 -5.60 -9.63 16.94
C ALA A 132 -6.91 -10.42 16.93
N VAL A 133 -7.10 -11.38 16.02
CA VAL A 133 -8.20 -12.37 16.14
C VAL A 133 -7.81 -13.74 15.53
N SER A 134 -8.31 -14.77 16.20
CA SER A 134 -8.25 -16.20 15.94
C SER A 134 -9.38 -16.71 15.03
N ALA A 135 -9.06 -17.05 13.78
CA ALA A 135 -9.69 -18.07 12.92
C ALA A 135 -8.75 -18.27 11.72
N ALA A 136 -8.92 -19.34 10.92
CA ALA A 136 -7.97 -19.75 9.89
C ALA A 136 -7.66 -18.63 8.86
N ASN A 137 -6.56 -17.92 9.10
CA ASN A 137 -6.03 -16.85 8.26
C ASN A 137 -5.31 -17.45 7.04
N THR A 138 -6.06 -18.13 6.17
CA THR A 138 -5.54 -18.80 4.98
C THR A 138 -6.33 -18.45 3.73
N LEU A 139 -5.61 -18.39 2.61
CA LEU A 139 -6.17 -18.39 1.28
C LEU A 139 -6.12 -19.80 0.71
N ILE A 140 -7.11 -20.17 -0.08
CA ILE A 140 -7.12 -21.45 -0.79
C ILE A 140 -6.53 -21.25 -2.19
N VAL A 141 -5.41 -21.92 -2.45
CA VAL A 141 -4.72 -21.90 -3.75
C VAL A 141 -4.50 -23.34 -4.19
N ALA A 142 -5.04 -23.69 -5.35
CA ALA A 142 -4.96 -25.05 -5.88
C ALA A 142 -5.49 -26.12 -4.89
N GLY A 143 -6.55 -25.78 -4.16
CA GLY A 143 -7.19 -26.61 -3.14
C GLY A 143 -6.48 -26.62 -1.77
N LYS A 144 -5.33 -25.97 -1.64
CA LYS A 144 -4.50 -25.97 -0.43
C LYS A 144 -4.60 -24.66 0.34
N ASP A 145 -4.55 -24.76 1.66
CA ASP A 145 -4.44 -23.59 2.53
C ASP A 145 -3.04 -22.98 2.43
N VAL A 146 -2.99 -21.68 2.14
CA VAL A 146 -1.79 -20.85 2.04
C VAL A 146 -1.88 -19.79 3.12
N ALA A 147 -0.87 -19.71 3.97
CA ALA A 147 -0.78 -18.71 5.03
C ALA A 147 -0.77 -17.29 4.45
N VAL A 148 -1.45 -16.37 5.13
CA VAL A 148 -1.52 -14.96 4.73
C VAL A 148 -0.52 -14.11 5.53
N PRO A 149 -0.04 -12.98 4.98
CA PRO A 149 0.87 -12.08 5.69
C PRO A 149 0.28 -11.57 7.01
N HIS A 150 1.16 -11.25 7.96
CA HIS A 150 0.76 -10.68 9.25
C HIS A 150 -0.11 -9.42 9.09
N GLY A 151 -1.14 -9.32 9.92
CA GLY A 151 -2.08 -8.20 9.93
C GLY A 151 -2.94 -8.11 8.66
N LEU A 152 -3.05 -9.19 7.88
CA LEU A 152 -4.11 -9.34 6.88
C LEU A 152 -5.18 -10.27 7.46
N ARG A 153 -6.42 -9.78 7.57
CA ARG A 153 -7.56 -10.60 8.02
C ARG A 153 -8.19 -11.23 6.80
N VAL A 154 -8.25 -12.56 6.76
CA VAL A 154 -8.80 -13.30 5.62
C VAL A 154 -9.81 -14.33 6.09
N ARG A 155 -10.96 -14.37 5.42
CA ARG A 155 -11.91 -15.48 5.48
C ARG A 155 -12.10 -16.05 4.08
N ASN A 156 -12.08 -17.37 3.93
CA ASN A 156 -12.34 -18.03 2.65
C ASN A 156 -13.72 -18.68 2.62
N TRP A 157 -14.13 -19.21 1.48
CA TRP A 157 -15.49 -19.75 1.30
C TRP A 157 -15.80 -21.00 2.15
N ARG A 158 -14.81 -21.58 2.86
CA ARG A 158 -15.06 -22.61 3.87
C ARG A 158 -15.59 -22.00 5.17
N ASP A 159 -15.35 -20.72 5.41
CA ASP A 159 -15.89 -19.98 6.55
C ASP A 159 -17.38 -19.66 6.35
N ALA A 160 -18.14 -19.76 7.45
CA ALA A 160 -19.55 -19.43 7.45
C ALA A 160 -19.78 -17.97 6.98
N GLY A 161 -20.72 -17.80 6.06
CA GLY A 161 -21.11 -16.48 5.54
C GLY A 161 -20.26 -15.97 4.36
N VAL A 162 -19.21 -16.68 3.94
CA VAL A 162 -18.46 -16.32 2.72
C VAL A 162 -19.02 -17.09 1.52
N TYR A 163 -19.64 -16.37 0.60
CA TYR A 163 -20.27 -16.97 -0.58
C TYR A 163 -19.24 -17.45 -1.62
N ARG A 164 -19.27 -18.70 -2.06
CA ARG A 164 -18.47 -19.16 -3.21
C ARG A 164 -19.16 -18.82 -4.53
N PHE A 165 -18.49 -18.09 -5.42
CA PHE A 165 -19.04 -17.84 -6.76
C PHE A 165 -19.00 -19.10 -7.62
N PRO A 166 -20.02 -19.34 -8.47
CA PRO A 166 -19.93 -20.35 -9.51
C PRO A 166 -18.75 -20.05 -10.45
N ALA A 167 -17.86 -21.02 -10.60
CA ALA A 167 -16.63 -20.88 -11.38
C ALA A 167 -16.55 -21.93 -12.49
N ARG A 168 -15.79 -21.61 -13.55
CA ARG A 168 -15.32 -22.64 -14.48
C ARG A 168 -13.97 -23.15 -14.00
N ASN A 169 -13.75 -24.46 -14.11
CA ASN A 169 -12.46 -25.04 -13.78
C ASN A 169 -11.38 -24.56 -14.77
N ARG A 170 -10.22 -24.14 -14.25
CA ARG A 170 -9.02 -23.80 -15.01
C ARG A 170 -7.75 -24.52 -14.50
N ALA A 171 -7.89 -25.61 -13.75
CA ALA A 171 -6.77 -26.40 -13.27
C ALA A 171 -5.81 -26.77 -14.43
N GLY A 172 -4.50 -26.70 -14.16
CA GLY A 172 -3.46 -26.91 -15.16
C GLY A 172 -3.21 -25.74 -16.12
N ARG A 173 -4.00 -24.66 -16.06
CA ARG A 173 -3.73 -23.43 -16.83
C ARG A 173 -2.93 -22.43 -15.99
N ALA A 174 -2.03 -21.70 -16.64
CA ALA A 174 -1.25 -20.67 -15.98
C ALA A 174 -2.15 -19.53 -15.48
N VAL A 175 -1.91 -19.13 -14.23
CA VAL A 175 -2.49 -17.91 -13.62
C VAL A 175 -1.35 -16.93 -13.42
N ASN A 176 -1.25 -15.96 -14.32
CA ASN A 176 -0.11 -15.07 -14.44
C ASN A 176 -0.50 -13.58 -14.54
N GLU A 177 -1.78 -13.25 -14.34
CA GLU A 177 -2.29 -11.88 -14.26
C GLU A 177 -2.95 -11.61 -12.89
N LEU A 178 -2.82 -10.38 -12.40
CA LEU A 178 -3.55 -9.88 -11.24
C LEU A 178 -4.28 -8.60 -11.62
N ILE A 179 -5.59 -8.53 -11.36
CA ILE A 179 -6.42 -7.40 -11.80
C ILE A 179 -7.08 -6.76 -10.59
N LEU A 180 -6.84 -5.45 -10.44
CA LEU A 180 -7.42 -4.65 -9.36
C LEU A 180 -8.66 -3.90 -9.88
N HIS A 181 -9.77 -4.08 -9.17
CA HIS A 181 -11.08 -3.54 -9.47
C HIS A 181 -11.62 -2.72 -8.28
N GLU A 182 -12.63 -1.89 -8.55
CA GLU A 182 -13.45 -1.27 -7.51
C GLU A 182 -14.93 -1.46 -7.77
N THR A 183 -15.65 -1.84 -6.71
CA THR A 183 -16.99 -2.43 -6.85
C THR A 183 -18.11 -1.44 -7.21
N CYS A 184 -17.90 -0.13 -7.01
CA CYS A 184 -18.97 0.88 -7.00
C CYS A 184 -20.10 0.57 -5.99
N THR A 185 -19.79 -0.12 -4.89
CA THR A 185 -20.72 -0.45 -3.80
C THR A 185 -20.16 -0.01 -2.44
N ARG A 186 -20.87 -0.31 -1.34
CA ARG A 186 -20.54 0.21 0.00
C ARG A 186 -20.21 -0.86 1.03
N ASP A 187 -20.43 -2.12 0.71
CA ASP A 187 -20.23 -3.24 1.63
C ASP A 187 -20.11 -4.55 0.85
N VAL A 188 -19.44 -5.54 1.45
CA VAL A 188 -19.18 -6.86 0.83
C VAL A 188 -20.47 -7.58 0.46
N ALA A 189 -21.50 -7.53 1.32
CA ALA A 189 -22.76 -8.23 1.08
C ALA A 189 -23.48 -7.69 -0.17
N THR A 190 -23.47 -6.37 -0.35
CA THR A 190 -23.97 -5.68 -1.54
C THR A 190 -23.14 -6.02 -2.76
N THR A 191 -21.81 -6.02 -2.68
CA THR A 191 -20.93 -6.46 -3.78
C THR A 191 -21.30 -7.88 -4.23
N VAL A 192 -21.35 -8.83 -3.30
CA VAL A 192 -21.68 -10.23 -3.58
C VAL A 192 -23.06 -10.35 -4.23
N ARG A 193 -24.07 -9.65 -3.69
CA ARG A 193 -25.43 -9.63 -4.25
C ARG A 193 -25.46 -9.11 -5.69
N VAL A 194 -24.74 -8.02 -5.98
CA VAL A 194 -24.65 -7.43 -7.33
C VAL A 194 -23.96 -8.37 -8.30
N LEU A 195 -22.81 -8.94 -7.92
CA LEU A 195 -22.06 -9.88 -8.76
C LEU A 195 -22.91 -11.13 -9.08
N ARG A 196 -23.58 -11.70 -8.07
CA ARG A 196 -24.51 -12.83 -8.25
C ARG A 196 -25.63 -12.51 -9.23
N LYS A 197 -26.31 -11.37 -9.05
CA LYS A 197 -27.41 -10.96 -9.94
C LYS A 197 -26.96 -10.81 -11.39
N ARG A 198 -25.69 -10.46 -11.62
CA ARG A 198 -25.11 -10.25 -12.95
C ARG A 198 -24.41 -11.49 -13.52
N ASN A 199 -24.44 -12.63 -12.83
CA ASN A 199 -23.68 -13.83 -13.19
C ASN A 199 -22.16 -13.55 -13.34
N LEU A 200 -21.64 -12.67 -12.48
CA LEU A 200 -20.23 -12.33 -12.37
C LEU A 200 -19.64 -12.92 -11.09
N GLY A 201 -18.32 -12.86 -10.96
CA GLY A 201 -17.63 -13.29 -9.74
C GLY A 201 -16.18 -12.84 -9.73
N VAL A 202 -15.61 -12.75 -8.53
CA VAL A 202 -14.22 -12.35 -8.28
C VAL A 202 -13.64 -13.28 -7.21
N GLN A 203 -12.33 -13.52 -7.25
CA GLN A 203 -11.68 -14.40 -6.28
C GLN A 203 -11.59 -13.75 -4.90
N LEU A 204 -11.28 -12.45 -4.82
CA LEU A 204 -11.05 -11.74 -3.57
C LEU A 204 -11.87 -10.44 -3.51
N ILE A 205 -12.45 -10.14 -2.35
CA ILE A 205 -13.09 -8.86 -2.05
C ILE A 205 -12.41 -8.25 -0.82
N VAL A 206 -12.09 -6.96 -0.87
CA VAL A 206 -11.51 -6.19 0.26
C VAL A 206 -12.54 -5.21 0.81
N ALA A 207 -12.97 -5.42 2.05
CA ALA A 207 -13.90 -4.58 2.78
C ALA A 207 -13.29 -3.24 3.20
N ALA A 208 -14.12 -2.28 3.63
CA ALA A 208 -13.70 -0.93 4.01
C ALA A 208 -12.64 -0.89 5.14
N ASP A 209 -12.68 -1.88 6.03
CA ASP A 209 -11.76 -2.03 7.16
C ASP A 209 -10.52 -2.86 6.83
N GLY A 210 -10.34 -3.25 5.56
CA GLY A 210 -9.24 -4.08 5.07
C GLY A 210 -9.43 -5.59 5.29
N GLU A 211 -10.56 -6.06 5.80
CA GLU A 211 -10.86 -7.51 5.80
C GLU A 211 -10.98 -8.04 4.37
N VAL A 212 -10.40 -9.20 4.11
CA VAL A 212 -10.46 -9.88 2.81
C VAL A 212 -11.36 -11.09 2.91
N THR A 213 -12.29 -11.23 1.96
CA THR A 213 -13.07 -12.45 1.77
C THR A 213 -12.71 -13.11 0.44
N GLN A 214 -12.42 -14.41 0.47
CA GLN A 214 -12.10 -15.21 -0.70
C GLN A 214 -13.31 -16.03 -1.16
N HIS A 215 -13.70 -15.83 -2.41
CA HIS A 215 -14.93 -16.38 -2.99
C HIS A 215 -14.70 -17.41 -4.12
N GLY A 216 -13.44 -17.75 -4.41
CA GLY A 216 -13.04 -18.80 -5.34
C GLY A 216 -11.55 -19.14 -5.22
N ASP A 217 -11.19 -20.35 -5.66
CA ASP A 217 -9.81 -20.84 -5.64
C ASP A 217 -8.91 -20.00 -6.56
N LEU A 218 -7.79 -19.50 -6.04
CA LEU A 218 -6.94 -18.58 -6.81
C LEU A 218 -6.31 -19.24 -8.04
N ALA A 219 -6.04 -20.55 -7.99
CA ALA A 219 -5.43 -21.27 -9.09
C ALA A 219 -6.47 -21.97 -9.97
N HIS A 220 -7.47 -22.62 -9.37
CA HIS A 220 -8.38 -23.52 -10.08
C HIS A 220 -9.68 -22.89 -10.58
N ASP A 221 -10.13 -21.78 -9.97
CA ASP A 221 -11.41 -21.17 -10.31
C ASP A 221 -11.24 -19.99 -11.27
N ARG A 222 -11.77 -20.14 -12.50
CA ARG A 222 -11.95 -19.04 -13.45
C ARG A 222 -13.30 -18.38 -13.20
N LEU A 223 -13.25 -17.17 -12.64
CA LEU A 223 -14.41 -16.33 -12.39
C LEU A 223 -14.55 -15.24 -13.48
N ALA A 224 -15.75 -14.66 -13.58
CA ALA A 224 -16.06 -13.65 -14.60
C ALA A 224 -15.98 -12.24 -14.01
N HIS A 225 -14.82 -11.60 -14.11
CA HIS A 225 -14.54 -10.25 -13.61
C HIS A 225 -13.88 -9.29 -14.63
N ALA A 226 -13.18 -9.81 -15.65
CA ALA A 226 -12.33 -9.03 -16.54
C ALA A 226 -12.37 -9.47 -18.02
N GLY A 227 -13.50 -9.98 -18.51
CA GLY A 227 -13.68 -10.31 -19.93
C GLY A 227 -12.62 -11.29 -20.48
N GLY A 228 -11.85 -10.84 -21.47
CA GLY A 228 -10.78 -11.62 -22.11
C GLY A 228 -9.68 -12.08 -21.15
N HIS A 229 -9.48 -11.35 -20.05
CA HIS A 229 -8.46 -11.60 -19.04
C HIS A 229 -8.89 -12.61 -17.95
N ASN A 230 -10.14 -13.04 -17.91
CA ASN A 230 -10.65 -13.97 -16.88
C ASN A 230 -9.84 -15.27 -16.75
N GLY A 231 -9.32 -15.79 -17.87
CA GLY A 231 -8.60 -17.06 -17.90
C GLY A 231 -7.33 -17.04 -17.02
N PRO A 232 -6.35 -16.18 -17.36
CA PRO A 232 -5.06 -16.11 -16.68
C PRO A 232 -5.05 -15.34 -15.35
N SER A 233 -6.17 -14.75 -14.90
CA SER A 233 -6.12 -13.76 -13.82
C SER A 233 -6.71 -14.19 -12.48
N VAL A 234 -6.17 -13.60 -11.41
CA VAL A 234 -6.89 -13.40 -10.15
C VAL A 234 -7.45 -11.97 -10.15
N GLY A 235 -8.73 -11.81 -9.81
CA GLY A 235 -9.35 -10.52 -9.56
C GLY A 235 -9.38 -10.19 -8.07
N ILE A 236 -9.13 -8.92 -7.76
CA ILE A 236 -9.36 -8.31 -6.45
C ILE A 236 -10.36 -7.17 -6.63
N GLU A 237 -11.49 -7.26 -5.94
CA GLU A 237 -12.52 -6.21 -5.88
C GLU A 237 -12.41 -5.45 -4.56
N VAL A 238 -12.04 -4.16 -4.62
CA VAL A 238 -12.03 -3.31 -3.43
C VAL A 238 -13.41 -2.65 -3.29
N VAL A 239 -14.06 -2.85 -2.15
CA VAL A 239 -15.36 -2.24 -1.87
C VAL A 239 -15.20 -0.72 -1.87
N ASN A 240 -15.80 0.02 -2.79
CA ASN A 240 -15.64 1.47 -2.82
C ASN A 240 -16.89 2.09 -3.44
N PRO A 241 -17.52 3.10 -2.80
CA PRO A 241 -18.62 3.87 -3.40
C PRO A 241 -18.27 4.46 -4.77
N TYR A 242 -16.97 4.69 -5.01
CA TYR A 242 -16.29 5.20 -6.21
C TYR A 242 -16.74 6.62 -6.60
N TYR A 243 -18.05 6.83 -6.73
CA TYR A 243 -18.67 8.11 -7.03
C TYR A 243 -18.99 8.89 -5.76
N PRO A 244 -18.68 10.20 -5.69
CA PRO A 244 -19.02 11.04 -4.54
C PRO A 244 -20.51 11.05 -4.20
N LYS A 245 -21.40 10.97 -5.20
CA LYS A 245 -22.86 10.91 -4.99
C LYS A 245 -23.34 9.67 -4.21
N ASN A 246 -22.50 8.64 -4.11
CA ASN A 246 -22.81 7.42 -3.36
C ASN A 246 -22.31 7.47 -1.91
N LEU A 247 -21.51 8.49 -1.54
CA LEU A 247 -21.04 8.69 -0.18
C LEU A 247 -22.18 9.08 0.76
N ARG A 248 -22.02 8.69 2.03
CA ARG A 248 -22.91 9.04 3.13
C ARG A 248 -22.06 9.23 4.38
N ASP A 249 -22.48 10.09 5.30
CA ASP A 249 -21.69 10.48 6.47
C ASP A 249 -21.32 9.31 7.38
N ALA A 250 -22.21 8.31 7.49
CA ALA A 250 -21.98 7.11 8.30
C ALA A 250 -20.96 6.12 7.69
N LEU A 251 -20.51 6.31 6.45
CA LEU A 251 -19.56 5.41 5.79
C LEU A 251 -18.10 5.75 6.15
N GLN A 252 -17.21 4.77 5.96
CA GLN A 252 -15.80 4.88 6.34
C GLN A 252 -14.97 5.74 5.37
N TRP A 253 -15.35 5.84 4.09
CA TRP A 253 -14.65 6.69 3.12
C TRP A 253 -14.94 8.17 3.39
N LYS A 254 -13.86 8.95 3.60
CA LYS A 254 -13.96 10.38 3.94
C LYS A 254 -13.32 11.31 2.91
N ARG A 255 -12.45 10.79 2.04
CA ARG A 255 -11.69 11.60 1.08
C ARG A 255 -12.22 11.45 -0.34
N VAL A 256 -12.36 12.59 -1.00
CA VAL A 256 -12.67 12.70 -2.42
C VAL A 256 -11.61 13.58 -3.06
N ILE A 257 -11.12 13.17 -4.22
CA ILE A 257 -10.17 13.94 -5.01
C ILE A 257 -10.75 14.31 -6.37
N ASP A 258 -10.25 15.40 -6.93
CA ASP A 258 -10.41 15.68 -8.35
C ASP A 258 -9.45 14.77 -9.13
N ALA A 259 -10.03 13.94 -9.98
CA ALA A 259 -9.33 12.86 -10.68
C ALA A 259 -9.81 12.83 -12.14
N PRO A 260 -9.26 13.68 -13.03
CA PRO A 260 -9.67 13.72 -14.43
C PRO A 260 -9.55 12.39 -15.19
N TRP A 261 -8.74 11.45 -14.68
CA TRP A 261 -8.62 10.08 -15.19
C TRP A 261 -9.81 9.18 -14.79
N ALA A 262 -10.51 9.47 -13.69
CA ALA A 262 -11.65 8.71 -13.21
C ALA A 262 -12.96 9.14 -13.91
N HIS A 263 -13.98 8.28 -13.84
CA HIS A 263 -15.31 8.63 -14.34
C HIS A 263 -15.93 9.75 -13.50
N GLU A 264 -16.69 10.66 -14.13
CA GLU A 264 -17.17 11.92 -13.52
C GLU A 264 -16.05 12.85 -13.02
N LYS A 265 -14.78 12.58 -13.36
CA LYS A 265 -13.59 13.36 -12.99
C LYS A 265 -13.39 13.56 -11.48
N ARG A 266 -14.09 12.79 -10.66
CA ARG A 266 -13.99 12.81 -9.19
C ARG A 266 -13.96 11.39 -8.68
N TYR A 267 -13.20 11.17 -7.62
CA TYR A 267 -12.91 9.83 -7.14
C TYR A 267 -12.98 9.77 -5.62
N VAL A 268 -13.75 8.81 -5.10
CA VAL A 268 -13.73 8.46 -3.68
C VAL A 268 -12.50 7.60 -3.43
N VAL A 269 -11.59 8.09 -2.61
CA VAL A 269 -10.33 7.39 -2.32
C VAL A 269 -10.62 6.18 -1.41
N PRO A 270 -10.13 4.96 -1.74
CA PRO A 270 -10.18 3.80 -0.86
C PRO A 270 -9.61 4.13 0.52
N THR A 271 -10.04 3.45 1.58
CA THR A 271 -9.45 3.65 2.92
C THR A 271 -7.98 3.22 2.94
N LEU A 272 -7.24 3.67 3.94
CA LEU A 272 -5.85 3.24 4.13
C LEU A 272 -5.78 1.72 4.36
N GLU A 273 -6.72 1.19 5.13
CA GLU A 273 -6.83 -0.23 5.45
C GLU A 273 -7.04 -1.07 4.19
N GLN A 274 -7.87 -0.58 3.27
CA GLN A 274 -8.07 -1.20 1.95
C GLN A 274 -6.81 -1.18 1.09
N ALA A 275 -6.15 -0.02 1.04
CA ALA A 275 -4.95 0.17 0.27
C ALA A 275 -3.83 -0.78 0.77
N GLU A 276 -3.63 -0.86 2.08
CA GLU A 276 -2.66 -1.77 2.71
C GLU A 276 -3.02 -3.25 2.51
N ALA A 277 -4.29 -3.63 2.71
CA ALA A 277 -4.72 -5.01 2.48
C ALA A 277 -4.47 -5.42 1.01
N THR A 278 -4.78 -4.52 0.07
CA THR A 278 -4.52 -4.73 -1.36
C THR A 278 -3.04 -4.85 -1.66
N ALA A 279 -2.18 -3.98 -1.11
CA ALA A 279 -0.73 -4.06 -1.30
C ALA A 279 -0.13 -5.36 -0.71
N LYS A 280 -0.63 -5.82 0.45
CA LYS A 280 -0.23 -7.11 1.05
C LYS A 280 -0.66 -8.28 0.17
N LEU A 281 -1.87 -8.25 -0.39
CA LEU A 281 -2.34 -9.25 -1.35
C LEU A 281 -1.49 -9.26 -2.62
N VAL A 282 -1.22 -8.09 -3.22
CA VAL A 282 -0.32 -7.98 -4.38
C VAL A 282 1.03 -8.61 -4.05
N ARG A 283 1.60 -8.27 -2.89
CA ARG A 283 2.89 -8.83 -2.47
C ARG A 283 2.88 -10.36 -2.40
N LEU A 284 1.84 -10.91 -1.78
CA LEU A 284 1.68 -12.36 -1.61
C LEU A 284 1.50 -13.05 -2.96
N LEU A 285 0.57 -12.57 -3.78
CA LEU A 285 0.15 -13.23 -5.02
C LEU A 285 1.20 -13.15 -6.13
N THR A 286 2.08 -12.17 -6.10
CA THR A 286 3.25 -12.10 -6.98
C THR A 286 4.52 -12.69 -6.36
N GLY A 287 4.41 -13.31 -5.18
CA GLY A 287 5.50 -14.02 -4.51
C GLY A 287 5.56 -15.49 -4.95
N SER A 288 6.35 -16.29 -4.23
CA SER A 288 6.47 -17.73 -4.47
C SER A 288 5.28 -18.51 -3.88
N VAL A 289 4.09 -18.34 -4.45
CA VAL A 289 2.90 -19.11 -4.09
C VAL A 289 2.68 -20.23 -5.09
N ALA A 290 2.74 -21.48 -4.63
CA ALA A 290 2.52 -22.64 -5.49
C ALA A 290 1.14 -22.57 -6.17
N GLY A 291 1.11 -22.80 -7.49
CA GLY A 291 -0.10 -22.72 -8.31
C GLY A 291 -0.35 -21.36 -8.96
N LEU A 292 0.43 -20.33 -8.62
CA LEU A 292 0.41 -19.01 -9.27
C LEU A 292 1.76 -18.69 -9.90
N SER A 293 1.76 -17.97 -11.01
CA SER A 293 2.96 -17.51 -11.72
C SER A 293 2.84 -16.05 -12.15
N ILE A 294 2.21 -15.23 -11.29
CA ILE A 294 1.97 -13.81 -11.53
C ILE A 294 3.27 -13.04 -11.31
N PRO A 295 3.91 -12.48 -12.36
CA PRO A 295 5.10 -11.68 -12.15
C PRO A 295 4.73 -10.34 -11.49
N ARG A 296 5.63 -9.83 -10.64
CA ARG A 296 5.52 -8.47 -10.08
C ARG A 296 5.96 -7.43 -11.11
N THR A 297 5.25 -7.39 -12.24
CA THR A 297 5.44 -6.43 -13.32
C THR A 297 4.21 -5.56 -13.45
N TRP A 298 4.41 -4.24 -13.43
CA TRP A 298 3.32 -3.27 -13.37
C TRP A 298 2.97 -2.81 -14.78
N ARG A 299 1.85 -3.30 -15.32
CA ARG A 299 1.52 -3.12 -16.75
C ARG A 299 1.37 -1.67 -17.17
N GLY A 300 0.99 -0.78 -16.26
CA GLY A 300 0.81 0.65 -16.53
C GLY A 300 2.07 1.49 -16.49
N ILE A 301 3.25 0.95 -16.16
CA ILE A 301 4.47 1.75 -16.05
C ILE A 301 5.08 2.00 -17.43
N ARG A 302 5.30 3.26 -17.78
CA ARG A 302 6.00 3.70 -18.99
C ARG A 302 6.86 4.92 -18.62
N ASP A 303 8.14 4.89 -18.96
CA ASP A 303 9.06 6.03 -18.83
C ASP A 303 9.01 6.74 -17.45
N GLY A 304 9.05 5.96 -16.36
CA GLY A 304 9.01 6.49 -15.00
C GLY A 304 7.66 7.10 -14.58
N LYS A 305 6.58 6.78 -15.29
CA LYS A 305 5.22 7.20 -14.97
C LYS A 305 4.29 6.00 -14.92
N LEU A 306 3.25 6.07 -14.10
CA LEU A 306 2.16 5.12 -14.11
C LEU A 306 1.00 5.69 -14.91
N VAL A 307 0.49 4.94 -15.88
CA VAL A 307 -0.74 5.27 -16.59
C VAL A 307 -1.93 5.12 -15.63
N MET A 308 -2.79 6.14 -15.60
CA MET A 308 -3.99 6.22 -14.75
C MET A 308 -5.29 5.97 -15.55
N SER A 309 -5.17 5.77 -16.86
CA SER A 309 -6.28 5.61 -17.81
C SER A 309 -6.11 4.34 -18.67
N ARG A 310 -6.90 4.21 -19.75
CA ARG A 310 -6.75 3.12 -20.74
C ARG A 310 -5.35 3.04 -21.35
N LEU A 311 -4.88 1.80 -21.52
CA LEU A 311 -3.68 1.44 -22.28
C LEU A 311 -4.10 1.01 -23.69
N ARG A 312 -3.32 1.40 -24.71
CA ARG A 312 -3.58 0.99 -26.10
C ARG A 312 -3.46 -0.53 -26.28
N ASP A 313 -2.52 -1.14 -25.56
CA ASP A 313 -2.25 -2.58 -25.52
C ASP A 313 -2.97 -3.27 -24.35
N GLY A 314 -3.94 -2.62 -23.70
CA GLY A 314 -4.57 -3.13 -22.47
C GLY A 314 -5.24 -4.49 -22.62
N GLU A 315 -5.87 -4.75 -23.77
CA GLU A 315 -6.55 -6.02 -24.10
C GLU A 315 -5.57 -7.18 -24.38
N GLN A 316 -4.28 -6.88 -24.55
CA GLN A 316 -3.27 -7.92 -24.72
C GLN A 316 -3.02 -8.60 -23.38
N ARG A 317 -3.18 -9.92 -23.37
CA ARG A 317 -2.93 -10.79 -22.21
C ARG A 317 -1.43 -10.97 -22.02
N ILE A 318 -0.84 -10.07 -21.24
CA ILE A 318 0.58 -10.06 -20.93
C ILE A 318 0.73 -10.24 -19.43
N PRO A 319 1.51 -11.23 -18.94
CA PRO A 319 1.67 -11.47 -17.51
C PRO A 319 2.01 -10.20 -16.71
N GLY A 320 1.35 -10.03 -15.55
CA GLY A 320 1.61 -8.91 -14.65
C GLY A 320 0.38 -8.38 -13.91
N ILE A 321 0.55 -7.21 -13.29
CA ILE A 321 -0.44 -6.51 -12.48
C ILE A 321 -1.13 -5.44 -13.34
N TYR A 322 -2.46 -5.50 -13.38
CA TYR A 322 -3.34 -4.62 -14.14
C TYR A 322 -4.22 -3.78 -13.22
N ALA A 323 -4.42 -2.53 -13.59
CA ALA A 323 -5.63 -1.80 -13.24
C ALA A 323 -6.72 -2.16 -14.24
N HIS A 324 -7.95 -2.33 -13.79
CA HIS A 324 -9.09 -2.62 -14.67
C HIS A 324 -9.29 -1.54 -15.75
N THR A 325 -8.97 -0.28 -15.45
CA THR A 325 -8.98 0.81 -16.45
C THR A 325 -8.06 0.64 -17.63
N TYR A 326 -7.07 -0.25 -17.58
CA TYR A 326 -6.16 -0.43 -18.70
C TYR A 326 -6.85 -0.97 -19.95
N PHE A 327 -7.91 -1.75 -19.78
CA PHE A 327 -8.69 -2.31 -20.88
C PHE A 327 -10.19 -2.03 -20.79
N HIS A 328 -10.72 -1.65 -19.62
CA HIS A 328 -12.18 -1.50 -19.47
C HIS A 328 -12.64 -0.28 -18.65
N HIS A 329 -13.27 -0.50 -17.49
CA HIS A 329 -13.93 0.52 -16.66
C HIS A 329 -12.90 1.43 -15.97
N ALA A 330 -13.27 2.67 -15.61
CA ALA A 330 -12.32 3.66 -15.11
C ALA A 330 -11.89 3.48 -13.63
N ASP A 331 -11.59 2.25 -13.20
CA ASP A 331 -11.27 1.86 -11.83
C ASP A 331 -9.91 1.16 -11.70
N GLY A 332 -9.45 1.00 -10.46
CA GLY A 332 -8.28 0.19 -10.10
C GLY A 332 -6.92 0.89 -10.25
N ALA A 333 -6.80 1.96 -11.05
CA ALA A 333 -5.51 2.63 -11.28
C ALA A 333 -4.89 3.21 -10.01
N TRP A 334 -5.72 3.81 -9.14
CA TRP A 334 -5.24 4.37 -7.88
C TRP A 334 -4.70 3.29 -6.94
N LEU A 335 -5.33 2.11 -6.88
CA LEU A 335 -4.85 0.98 -6.10
C LEU A 335 -3.51 0.45 -6.62
N VAL A 336 -3.32 0.41 -7.95
CA VAL A 336 -2.04 0.07 -8.57
C VAL A 336 -0.96 1.09 -8.21
N LEU A 337 -1.28 2.39 -8.25
CA LEU A 337 -0.36 3.46 -7.84
C LEU A 337 0.07 3.32 -6.39
N TYR A 338 -0.89 3.14 -5.49
CA TYR A 338 -0.62 2.91 -4.08
C TYR A 338 0.26 1.70 -3.87
N ALA A 339 -0.10 0.54 -4.46
CA ALA A 339 0.65 -0.69 -4.28
C ALA A 339 2.08 -0.56 -4.82
N TRP A 340 2.30 0.15 -5.93
CA TRP A 340 3.65 0.43 -6.43
C TRP A 340 4.46 1.30 -5.47
N LEU A 341 3.89 2.43 -5.03
CA LEU A 341 4.54 3.32 -4.04
C LEU A 341 4.89 2.56 -2.77
N ARG A 342 4.01 1.64 -2.38
CA ARG A 342 4.15 0.85 -1.17
C ARG A 342 5.20 -0.25 -1.29
N LEU A 343 5.28 -0.92 -2.44
CA LEU A 343 6.07 -2.14 -2.61
C LEU A 343 7.41 -1.90 -3.30
N GLU A 344 7.46 -1.00 -4.28
CA GLU A 344 8.66 -0.71 -5.08
C GLU A 344 9.39 0.53 -4.59
N ALA A 345 8.67 1.64 -4.37
CA ALA A 345 9.28 2.84 -3.78
C ALA A 345 9.52 2.69 -2.27
N GLY A 346 9.02 1.61 -1.66
CA GLY A 346 9.27 1.29 -0.25
C GLY A 346 8.65 2.28 0.74
N LEU A 347 7.71 3.13 0.31
CA LEU A 347 7.13 4.15 1.17
C LEU A 347 6.33 3.52 2.33
N PRO A 348 6.38 4.10 3.55
CA PRO A 348 5.52 3.67 4.66
C PRO A 348 4.02 3.82 4.32
N PRO A 349 3.11 3.05 4.95
CA PRO A 349 1.68 2.99 4.59
C PRO A 349 1.00 4.35 4.40
N CYS A 350 1.07 5.21 5.41
CA CYS A 350 0.41 6.52 5.39
C CYS A 350 1.09 7.50 4.43
N VAL A 351 2.41 7.38 4.27
CA VAL A 351 3.16 8.20 3.30
C VAL A 351 2.79 7.78 1.88
N ALA A 352 2.78 6.49 1.59
CA ALA A 352 2.32 5.95 0.30
C ALA A 352 0.86 6.36 0.01
N TYR A 353 0.02 6.43 1.05
CA TYR A 353 -1.39 6.76 0.93
C TYR A 353 -1.61 8.22 0.51
N GLU A 354 -1.00 9.14 1.26
CA GLU A 354 -1.06 10.57 0.95
C GLU A 354 -0.35 10.86 -0.38
N GLU A 355 0.73 10.14 -0.69
CA GLU A 355 1.44 10.32 -1.96
C GLU A 355 0.67 9.75 -3.16
N ALA A 356 -0.07 8.66 -2.99
CA ALA A 356 -0.98 8.13 -4.00
C ALA A 356 -2.16 9.09 -4.23
N ILE A 357 -2.72 9.68 -3.17
CA ILE A 357 -3.72 10.76 -3.25
C ILE A 357 -3.14 11.91 -4.08
N ARG A 358 -1.99 12.44 -3.67
CA ARG A 358 -1.37 13.61 -4.30
C ARG A 358 -1.02 13.36 -5.77
N ARG A 359 -0.38 12.24 -6.09
CA ARG A 359 0.02 11.89 -7.46
C ARG A 359 -1.14 11.48 -8.36
N GLY A 360 -2.22 10.97 -7.77
CA GLY A 360 -3.45 10.61 -8.46
C GLY A 360 -4.43 11.77 -8.62
N SER A 361 -4.24 12.90 -7.92
CA SER A 361 -5.10 14.09 -8.03
C SER A 361 -4.70 14.95 -9.23
N ASP A 362 -5.68 15.57 -9.88
CA ASP A 362 -5.52 16.55 -10.97
C ASP A 362 -4.74 16.05 -12.21
N VAL A 363 -4.44 14.76 -12.29
CA VAL A 363 -3.80 14.15 -13.46
C VAL A 363 -4.84 13.58 -14.41
N ARG A 364 -4.61 13.73 -15.72
CA ARG A 364 -5.54 13.20 -16.74
C ARG A 364 -5.18 11.81 -17.23
N TRP A 365 -3.89 11.51 -17.34
CA TRP A 365 -3.41 10.32 -18.06
C TRP A 365 -2.37 9.53 -17.29
N THR A 366 -1.46 10.20 -16.58
CA THR A 366 -0.31 9.56 -15.95
C THR A 366 0.05 10.22 -14.64
N ALA A 367 0.43 9.43 -13.65
CA ALA A 367 1.03 9.86 -12.39
C ALA A 367 2.55 9.69 -12.45
N SER A 368 3.32 10.67 -11.97
CA SER A 368 4.79 10.57 -11.92
C SER A 368 5.24 9.54 -10.88
N LEU A 369 6.21 8.68 -11.21
CA LEU A 369 6.83 7.76 -10.26
C LEU A 369 8.14 8.29 -9.69
N ALA A 370 8.76 9.28 -10.34
CA ALA A 370 9.97 9.91 -9.84
C ALA A 370 9.79 10.51 -8.44
N GLU A 371 10.80 10.38 -7.60
CA GLU A 371 10.99 11.25 -6.45
C GLU A 371 11.18 12.68 -6.96
N ARG A 372 10.73 13.69 -6.22
CA ARG A 372 11.06 15.07 -6.60
C ARG A 372 12.56 15.22 -6.51
N SER A 373 13.23 15.48 -7.64
CA SER A 373 14.42 16.31 -7.58
C SER A 373 13.97 17.63 -6.98
N ALA A 374 14.59 18.08 -5.89
CA ALA A 374 14.42 19.45 -5.44
C ALA A 374 14.65 20.35 -6.65
N GLN A 375 13.60 21.02 -7.12
CA GLN A 375 13.77 22.06 -8.13
C GLN A 375 14.66 23.10 -7.47
N SER A 376 15.89 23.22 -7.96
CA SER A 376 16.74 24.37 -7.65
C SER A 376 15.98 25.61 -8.11
N VAL A 377 15.42 26.33 -7.16
CA VAL A 377 14.98 27.70 -7.41
C VAL A 377 16.28 28.48 -7.64
N ALA A 378 16.47 28.92 -8.88
CA ALA A 378 17.55 29.82 -9.27
C ALA A 378 17.27 31.23 -8.79
#